data_AF-A0A969W790-F1
#
_entry.id   AF-A0A969W790-F1
#
_cell.length_a   1.000
_cell.length_b   1.000
_cell.length_c   1.000
_cell.angle_alpha   90.00
_cell.angle_beta   90.00
_cell.angle_gamma   90.00
#
_symmetry.space_group_name_H-M   'P 1'
#
loop_
_entity.id
_entity.type
_entity.pdbx_description
1 polymer ?
#
loop_
_entity_poly.entity_id
_entity_poly.type
_entity_poly.pdbx_seq_one_letter_code
_entity_poly.pdbx_strand_id
1 'polypeptide(L)'
;MKTSSGQRRLRSSGFTLIELIVTVVIVAILAAIAIPSYSAYITRSQIRAAEADLVALSLNLENYYQQQLSYPAVTTTTAQTEALFKGWYPAASTFSYVIAASDATGYTLKASGSGRTSGYVLTLNDGNDRVLTHPSGTTETW
;
A
#
# COMPACT_ATOMS: atom_id res chain seq x y z
N MET A 1 4.96 -48.12 -61.79
CA MET A 1 3.60 -48.03 -61.20
C MET A 1 3.73 -47.22 -59.90
N LYS A 2 3.29 -45.95 -59.88
CA LYS A 2 3.52 -45.02 -58.76
C LYS A 2 2.41 -45.16 -57.72
N THR A 3 2.75 -45.44 -56.46
CA THR A 3 1.82 -45.46 -55.32
C THR A 3 1.54 -44.03 -54.87
N SER A 4 0.28 -43.61 -54.95
CA SER A 4 -0.19 -42.29 -54.50
C SER A 4 -0.26 -42.24 -52.97
N SER A 5 0.61 -41.45 -52.35
CA SER A 5 0.60 -41.13 -50.93
C SER A 5 -0.49 -40.09 -50.62
N GLY A 6 -1.57 -40.51 -49.97
CA GLY A 6 -2.66 -39.62 -49.54
C GLY A 6 -2.22 -38.69 -48.40
N GLN A 7 -1.99 -37.41 -48.70
CA GLN A 7 -1.75 -36.38 -47.69
C GLN A 7 -3.01 -36.13 -46.85
N ARG A 8 -2.94 -36.42 -45.56
CA ARG A 8 -4.00 -36.16 -44.58
C ARG A 8 -4.02 -34.66 -44.28
N ARG A 9 -5.05 -33.94 -44.75
CA ARG A 9 -5.24 -32.53 -44.39
C ARG A 9 -5.60 -32.44 -42.91
N LEU A 10 -4.75 -31.79 -42.11
CA LEU A 10 -5.10 -31.37 -40.76
C LEU A 10 -6.21 -30.31 -40.88
N ARG A 11 -7.38 -30.57 -40.29
CA ARG A 11 -8.47 -29.60 -40.24
C ARG A 11 -8.08 -28.53 -39.22
N SER A 12 -7.87 -27.30 -39.67
CA SER A 12 -7.82 -26.14 -38.78
C SER A 12 -9.22 -25.94 -38.19
N SER A 13 -9.37 -26.22 -36.89
CA SER A 13 -10.57 -25.83 -36.15
C SER A 13 -10.40 -24.38 -35.72
N GLY A 14 -11.29 -23.50 -36.17
CA GLY A 14 -11.37 -22.11 -35.73
C GLY A 14 -12.42 -21.94 -34.63
N PHE A 15 -12.28 -20.89 -33.82
CA PHE A 15 -13.29 -20.48 -32.86
C PHE A 15 -14.55 -19.98 -33.58
N THR A 16 -15.71 -20.30 -33.05
CA THR A 16 -16.99 -19.75 -33.51
C THR A 16 -17.21 -18.35 -32.94
N LEU A 17 -18.01 -17.55 -33.64
CA LEU A 17 -18.39 -16.21 -33.17
C LEU A 17 -19.17 -16.27 -31.84
N ILE A 18 -19.97 -17.33 -31.63
CA ILE A 18 -20.72 -17.53 -30.40
C ILE A 18 -19.81 -17.87 -29.21
N GLU A 19 -18.75 -18.68 -29.41
CA GLU A 19 -17.77 -18.98 -28.36
C GLU A 19 -17.03 -17.71 -27.92
N LEU A 20 -16.68 -16.83 -28.87
CA LEU A 20 -16.05 -15.57 -28.55
C LEU A 20 -16.98 -14.68 -27.71
N ILE A 21 -18.26 -14.55 -28.10
CA ILE A 21 -19.23 -13.73 -27.37
C ILE A 21 -19.42 -14.25 -25.94
N VAL A 22 -19.63 -15.56 -25.77
CA VAL A 22 -19.80 -16.16 -24.44
C VAL A 22 -18.54 -15.96 -23.58
N THR A 23 -17.35 -16.13 -24.17
CA THR A 23 -16.09 -15.93 -23.45
C THR A 23 -15.94 -14.49 -22.97
N VAL A 24 -16.22 -13.51 -23.85
CA VAL A 24 -16.14 -12.09 -23.49
C VAL A 24 -17.15 -11.74 -22.40
N VAL A 25 -18.37 -12.29 -22.44
CA VAL A 25 -19.38 -12.10 -21.40
C VAL A 25 -18.90 -12.62 -20.04
N ILE A 26 -18.32 -13.82 -20.00
CA ILE A 26 -17.78 -14.38 -18.75
C ILE A 26 -16.63 -13.51 -18.21
N VAL A 27 -15.69 -13.10 -19.06
CA VAL A 27 -14.58 -12.23 -18.66
C VAL A 27 -15.08 -10.88 -18.15
N ALA A 28 -16.11 -10.30 -18.76
CA ALA A 28 -16.71 -9.04 -18.31
C ALA A 28 -17.32 -9.16 -16.91
N ILE A 29 -18.04 -10.26 -16.63
CA ILE A 29 -18.62 -10.52 -15.30
C ILE A 29 -17.52 -10.67 -14.25
N LEU A 30 -16.46 -11.43 -14.56
CA LEU A 30 -15.34 -11.62 -13.65
C LEU A 30 -14.59 -10.31 -13.39
N ALA A 31 -14.34 -9.51 -14.43
CA ALA A 31 -13.66 -8.22 -14.31
C ALA A 31 -14.43 -7.24 -13.42
N ALA A 32 -15.77 -7.23 -13.52
CA ALA A 32 -16.62 -6.35 -12.70
C ALA A 32 -16.45 -6.57 -11.19
N ILE A 33 -16.18 -7.81 -10.77
CA ILE A 33 -15.95 -8.15 -9.35
C ILE A 33 -14.46 -8.04 -8.99
N ALA A 34 -13.58 -8.51 -9.88
CA ALA A 34 -12.15 -8.59 -9.62
C ALA A 34 -11.47 -7.22 -9.49
N ILE A 35 -11.82 -6.26 -10.35
CA ILE A 35 -11.20 -4.93 -10.35
C ILE A 35 -11.37 -4.17 -9.03
N PRO A 36 -12.60 -3.97 -8.49
CA PRO A 36 -12.77 -3.28 -7.22
C PRO A 36 -12.13 -4.04 -6.05
N SER A 37 -12.23 -5.37 -6.04
CA SER A 37 -11.62 -6.21 -5.00
C SER A 37 -10.09 -6.08 -4.97
N TYR A 38 -9.44 -6.15 -6.14
CA TYR A 38 -8.00 -6.00 -6.26
C TYR A 38 -7.53 -4.60 -5.87
N SER A 39 -8.26 -3.56 -6.27
CA SER A 39 -7.95 -2.18 -5.85
C SER A 39 -7.96 -2.03 -4.33
N ALA A 40 -9.01 -2.55 -3.67
CA ALA A 40 -9.10 -2.53 -2.21
C ALA A 40 -8.00 -3.35 -1.53
N TYR A 41 -7.60 -4.48 -2.11
CA TYR A 41 -6.48 -5.28 -1.63
C TYR A 41 -5.17 -4.51 -1.64
N ILE A 42 -4.86 -3.82 -2.76
CA ILE A 42 -3.64 -3.02 -2.87
C ILE A 42 -3.65 -1.86 -1.88
N THR A 43 -4.77 -1.15 -1.72
CA THR A 43 -4.89 -0.08 -0.70
C THR A 43 -4.62 -0.61 0.70
N ARG A 44 -5.23 -1.74 1.10
CA ARG A 44 -4.96 -2.37 2.40
C ARG A 44 -3.50 -2.80 2.57
N SER A 45 -2.88 -3.32 1.51
CA SER A 45 -1.46 -3.69 1.54
C SER A 45 -0.56 -2.47 1.77
N GLN A 46 -0.89 -1.33 1.18
CA GLN A 46 -0.14 -0.08 1.36
C GLN A 46 -0.32 0.50 2.76
N ILE A 47 -1.54 0.43 3.32
CA ILE A 47 -1.82 0.83 4.69
C ILE A 47 -0.98 0.00 5.67
N ARG A 48 -0.96 -1.32 5.52
CA ARG A 48 -0.13 -2.21 6.36
C ARG A 48 1.37 -1.94 6.26
N ALA A 49 1.85 -1.58 5.07
CA ALA A 49 3.24 -1.16 4.91
C ALA A 49 3.50 0.15 5.69
N ALA A 50 2.57 1.10 5.66
CA ALA A 50 2.69 2.35 6.41
C ALA A 50 2.60 2.16 7.93
N GLU A 51 1.77 1.22 8.40
CA GLU A 51 1.74 0.79 9.81
C GLU A 51 3.12 0.31 10.27
N ALA A 52 3.75 -0.58 9.48
CA ALA A 52 5.09 -1.08 9.77
C ALA A 52 6.16 0.02 9.71
N ASP A 53 6.07 0.92 8.74
CA ASP A 53 6.98 2.07 8.62
C ASP A 53 6.90 2.99 9.85
N LEU A 54 5.69 3.24 10.38
CA LEU A 54 5.49 4.04 11.60
C LEU A 54 6.08 3.36 12.83
N VAL A 55 5.92 2.04 12.98
CA VAL A 55 6.54 1.29 14.07
C VAL A 55 8.07 1.30 13.96
N ALA A 56 8.61 1.18 12.74
CA ALA A 56 10.06 1.30 12.54
C ALA A 56 10.55 2.72 12.88
N LEU A 57 9.77 3.74 12.52
CA LEU A 57 10.10 5.14 12.85
C LEU A 57 10.03 5.39 14.37
N SER A 58 9.04 4.83 15.08
CA SER A 58 8.93 4.99 16.53
C SER A 58 10.15 4.43 17.25
N LEU A 59 10.66 3.27 16.84
CA LEU A 59 11.91 2.72 17.37
C LEU A 59 13.12 3.65 17.17
N ASN A 60 13.16 4.38 16.04
CA ASN A 60 14.20 5.37 15.81
C ASN A 60 14.06 6.60 16.74
N LEU A 61 12.83 7.03 17.04
CA LEU A 61 12.59 8.08 18.03
C LEU A 61 13.00 7.64 19.44
N GLU A 62 12.69 6.41 19.84
CA GLU A 62 13.12 5.86 21.14
C GLU A 62 14.65 5.83 21.26
N ASN A 63 15.34 5.38 20.20
CA ASN A 63 16.80 5.37 20.18
C ASN A 63 17.40 6.78 20.22
N TYR A 64 16.74 7.76 19.59
CA TYR A 64 17.14 9.16 19.67
C TYR A 64 16.98 9.72 21.09
N TYR A 65 15.86 9.40 21.74
CA TYR A 65 15.59 9.81 23.12
C TYR A 65 16.66 9.28 24.08
N GLN A 66 17.07 8.03 23.94
CA GLN A 66 18.14 7.45 24.76
C GLN A 66 19.48 8.19 24.66
N GLN A 67 19.72 8.89 23.55
CA GLN A 67 20.97 9.63 23.31
C GLN A 67 20.86 11.11 23.69
N GLN A 68 19.70 11.73 23.44
CA GLN A 68 19.51 13.17 23.56
C GLN A 68 18.65 13.59 24.75
N LEU A 69 17.99 12.63 25.42
CA LEU A 69 17.04 12.85 26.53
C LEU A 69 15.87 13.79 26.17
N SER A 70 15.58 13.91 24.88
CA SER A 70 14.47 14.66 24.31
C SER A 70 14.15 14.07 22.93
N TYR A 71 12.89 14.12 22.51
CA TYR A 71 12.52 13.79 21.14
C TYR A 71 12.94 14.91 20.16
N PRO A 72 13.15 14.60 18.88
CA PRO A 72 13.56 15.59 17.89
C PRO A 72 12.41 16.54 17.55
N ALA A 73 12.72 17.66 16.91
CA ALA A 73 11.72 18.62 16.47
C ALA A 73 10.71 18.02 15.47
N VAL A 74 9.50 18.58 15.47
CA VAL A 74 8.42 18.30 14.52
C VAL A 74 8.92 18.45 13.07
N THR A 75 8.50 17.54 12.20
CA THR A 75 8.79 17.58 10.76
C THR A 75 7.51 17.80 9.96
N THR A 76 7.63 18.29 8.74
CA THR A 76 6.48 18.53 7.84
C THR A 76 6.55 17.73 6.55
N THR A 77 7.68 17.07 6.27
CA THR A 77 7.87 16.23 5.09
C THR A 77 8.65 14.96 5.43
N THR A 78 8.45 13.90 4.65
CA THR A 78 9.22 12.66 4.78
C THR A 78 10.72 12.90 4.66
N ALA A 79 11.15 13.78 3.74
CA ALA A 79 12.56 14.09 3.54
C ALA A 79 13.23 14.71 4.79
N GLN A 80 12.49 15.53 5.55
CA GLN A 80 12.97 16.04 6.84
C GLN A 80 13.08 14.92 7.89
N THR A 81 12.12 14.01 7.93
CA THR A 81 12.15 12.84 8.83
C THR A 81 13.34 11.91 8.51
N GLU A 82 13.58 11.60 7.23
CA GLU A 82 14.73 10.81 6.76
C GLU A 82 16.07 11.51 7.02
N ALA A 83 16.10 12.86 7.03
CA ALA A 83 17.30 13.60 7.37
C ALA A 83 17.71 13.40 8.83
N LEU A 84 16.75 13.22 9.74
CA LEU A 84 16.99 12.95 11.17
C LEU A 84 17.45 11.50 11.41
N PHE A 85 16.86 10.55 10.70
CA PHE A 85 17.10 9.11 10.92
C PHE A 85 17.77 8.46 9.72
N LYS A 86 19.10 8.63 9.63
CA LYS A 86 19.91 8.02 8.56
C LYS A 86 19.78 6.50 8.62
N GLY A 87 19.22 5.90 7.56
CA GLY A 87 19.00 4.45 7.46
C GLY A 87 17.54 4.03 7.63
N TRP A 88 16.66 4.93 8.05
CA TRP A 88 15.22 4.71 7.96
C TRP A 88 14.69 5.25 6.64
N TYR A 89 14.01 4.40 5.88
CA TYR A 89 13.35 4.72 4.62
C TYR A 89 11.99 4.00 4.58
N PRO A 90 10.88 4.71 4.35
CA PRO A 90 9.57 4.09 4.32
C PRO A 90 9.41 3.20 3.09
N ALA A 91 8.81 2.02 3.27
CA ALA A 91 8.50 1.11 2.19
C ALA A 91 7.25 1.55 1.41
N ALA A 92 6.27 2.18 2.07
CA ALA A 92 5.04 2.61 1.42
C ALA A 92 5.23 3.99 0.73
N SER A 93 5.33 3.98 -0.60
CA SER A 93 5.52 5.20 -1.40
C SER A 93 4.27 6.08 -1.54
N THR A 94 3.12 5.59 -1.09
CA THR A 94 1.85 6.33 -1.15
C THR A 94 1.56 7.15 0.10
N PHE A 95 2.46 7.15 1.09
CA PHE A 95 2.33 7.91 2.33
C PHE A 95 3.45 8.92 2.51
N SER A 96 3.13 10.06 3.13
CA SER A 96 4.12 10.98 3.71
C SER A 96 4.20 10.78 5.22
N TYR A 97 5.42 10.78 5.77
CA TYR A 97 5.67 10.44 7.17
C TYR A 97 6.31 11.60 7.90
N VAL A 98 5.66 12.03 8.98
CA VAL A 98 6.10 13.19 9.76
C VAL A 98 6.03 12.92 11.25
N ILE A 99 6.88 13.62 11.99
CA ILE A 99 6.74 13.80 13.43
C ILE A 99 5.78 14.98 13.59
N ALA A 100 4.50 14.71 13.84
CA ALA A 100 3.44 15.71 13.84
C ALA A 100 3.37 16.53 15.14
N ALA A 101 3.77 15.92 16.26
CA ALA A 101 3.94 16.57 17.54
C ALA A 101 5.15 15.94 18.25
N SER A 102 5.88 16.73 19.02
CA SER A 102 7.05 16.28 19.77
C SER A 102 7.37 17.27 20.88
N ASP A 103 7.69 16.76 22.06
CA ASP A 103 8.25 17.50 23.19
C ASP A 103 9.37 16.70 23.88
N ALA A 104 9.77 17.10 25.08
CA ALA A 104 10.85 16.43 25.80
C ALA A 104 10.47 15.01 26.29
N THR A 105 9.21 14.61 26.24
CA THR A 105 8.70 13.39 26.89
C THR A 105 7.74 12.58 26.03
N GLY A 106 7.19 13.13 24.95
CA GLY A 106 6.27 12.42 24.06
C GLY A 106 6.35 12.88 22.61
N TYR A 107 5.70 12.11 21.74
CA TYR A 107 5.61 12.40 20.31
C TYR A 107 4.34 11.84 19.69
N THR A 108 4.01 12.33 18.50
CA THR A 108 3.01 11.71 17.63
C THR A 108 3.56 11.65 16.22
N LEU A 109 3.71 10.44 15.71
CA LEU A 109 4.01 10.18 14.31
C LEU A 109 2.72 10.19 13.51
N LYS A 110 2.80 10.66 12.27
CA LYS A 110 1.67 10.69 11.33
C LYS A 110 2.11 10.25 9.94
N ALA A 111 1.37 9.30 9.37
CA ALA A 111 1.46 8.95 7.96
C ALA A 111 0.20 9.45 7.22
N SER A 112 0.37 10.27 6.17
CA SER A 112 -0.74 10.80 5.37
C SER A 112 -0.74 10.21 3.97
N GLY A 113 -1.81 9.51 3.61
CA GLY A 113 -1.92 8.82 2.33
C GLY A 113 -2.17 9.76 1.15
N SER A 114 -1.77 9.31 -0.04
CA SER A 114 -1.83 10.04 -1.30
C SER A 114 -2.16 9.09 -2.46
N GLY A 115 -2.63 9.64 -3.58
CA GLY A 115 -3.05 8.82 -4.72
C GLY A 115 -4.13 7.81 -4.32
N ARG A 116 -3.81 6.51 -4.37
CA ARG A 116 -4.74 5.41 -4.03
C ARG A 116 -5.08 5.30 -2.54
N THR A 117 -4.26 5.87 -1.66
CA THR A 117 -4.47 5.92 -0.21
C THR A 117 -4.88 7.32 0.24
N SER A 118 -5.26 8.21 -0.69
CA SER A 118 -5.72 9.56 -0.36
C SER A 118 -6.85 9.55 0.67
N GLY A 119 -6.72 10.38 1.69
CA GLY A 119 -7.69 10.50 2.78
C GLY A 119 -7.49 9.51 3.94
N TYR A 120 -6.64 8.50 3.79
CA TYR A 120 -6.23 7.66 4.92
C TYR A 120 -5.13 8.36 5.72
N VAL A 121 -5.26 8.37 7.04
CA VAL A 121 -4.25 8.94 7.95
C VAL A 121 -3.98 7.94 9.06
N LEU A 122 -2.71 7.62 9.29
CA LEU A 122 -2.29 6.80 10.43
C LEU A 122 -1.56 7.66 11.45
N THR A 123 -1.78 7.38 12.73
CA THR A 123 -1.02 7.97 13.83
C THR A 123 -0.54 6.91 14.80
N LEU A 124 0.65 7.15 15.36
CA LEU A 124 1.25 6.37 16.44
C LEU A 124 1.92 7.34 17.41
N ASN A 125 1.61 7.26 18.71
CA ASN A 125 2.27 8.06 19.75
C ASN A 125 3.22 7.22 20.62
N ASP A 126 3.94 7.89 21.52
CA ASP A 126 4.83 7.28 22.52
C ASP A 126 4.09 6.35 23.51
N GLY A 127 2.80 6.61 23.75
CA GLY A 127 1.89 5.74 24.50
C GLY A 127 1.45 4.48 23.76
N ASN A 128 1.90 4.27 22.51
CA ASN A 128 1.49 3.19 21.61
C ASN A 128 -0.02 3.20 21.24
N ASP A 129 -0.67 4.37 21.31
CA ASP A 129 -1.99 4.58 20.71
C ASP A 129 -1.85 4.62 19.18
N ARG A 130 -2.49 3.66 18.53
CA ARG A 130 -2.46 3.44 17.08
C ARG A 130 -3.83 3.69 16.51
N VAL A 131 -3.92 4.67 15.61
CA VAL A 131 -5.20 5.05 14.99
C VAL A 131 -5.04 5.12 13.48
N LEU A 132 -5.98 4.51 12.77
CA LEU A 132 -6.21 4.66 11.34
C LEU A 132 -7.51 5.44 11.16
N THR A 133 -7.41 6.59 10.53
CA THR A 133 -8.55 7.41 10.11
C THR A 133 -8.83 7.13 8.63
N HIS A 134 -10.05 6.72 8.33
CA HIS A 134 -10.53 6.48 6.98
C HIS A 134 -10.94 7.79 6.30
N PRO A 135 -11.02 7.84 4.95
CA PRO A 135 -11.52 9.00 4.23
C PRO A 135 -12.94 9.43 4.62
N SER A 136 -13.75 8.51 5.15
CA SER A 136 -15.09 8.75 5.71
C SER A 136 -15.07 9.49 7.05
N GLY A 137 -13.90 9.65 7.68
CA GLY A 137 -13.75 10.21 9.03
C GLY A 137 -13.92 9.18 10.15
N THR A 138 -14.27 7.93 9.84
CA THR A 138 -14.30 6.85 10.84
C THR A 138 -12.90 6.47 11.25
N THR A 139 -12.70 6.12 12.51
CA THR A 139 -11.41 5.72 13.06
C THR A 139 -11.43 4.29 13.56
N GLU A 140 -10.31 3.59 13.44
CA GLU A 140 -10.09 2.26 14.03
C GLU A 140 -8.66 2.13 14.56
N THR A 141 -8.47 1.20 15.50
CA THR A 141 -7.15 0.84 16.01
C THR A 141 -6.52 -0.26 15.16
N TRP A 142 -5.20 -0.22 15.00
CA TRP A 142 -4.42 -1.19 14.22
C TRP A 142 -3.20 -1.73 14.98
#